data_AF-A0A7X5Q2Y6-F1
#
_entry.id   AF-A0A7X5Q2Y6-F1
#
_cell.length_a   1.000
_cell.length_b   1.000
_cell.length_c   1.000
_cell.angle_alpha   90.00
_cell.angle_beta   90.00
_cell.angle_gamma   90.00
#
_symmetry.space_group_name_H-M   'P 1'
#
loop_
_entity.id
_entity.type
_entity.pdbx_description
1 polymer ?
#
loop_
_entity_poly.entity_id
_entity_poly.type
_entity_poly.pdbx_seq_one_letter_code
_entity_poly.pdbx_strand_id
1 'polypeptide(L)'
;MKIVILDKRVRRNLALFKHLIHKQAEKTGRYFQVAKKSYRAYLNCETGELRFADLQKKHLSEGVWKTIVIQLRPDIEGAFEVYAEGNLESFDCEALQAGAYEVFSKTLHILNQLSYDPKHAKNPFWILRHIAHLDFFVTHEDEMKRNLVQEAWHSVDREYAEYLLTDEPPGTYLFRKGEFAQILEDNLNENREEPVICITLTYRDWEEKISERTLVFTEDHWVVFADDMMLSGKNFGSVRELFESMATQLSKPLLTG
;
A
#
# COMPACT_ATOMS: atom_id res chain seq x y z
N MET A 1 10.22 8.27 -2.53
CA MET A 1 9.35 9.45 -2.35
C MET A 1 8.18 9.01 -1.48
N LYS A 2 7.91 9.71 -0.37
CA LYS A 2 6.78 9.40 0.52
C LYS A 2 5.58 10.24 0.11
N ILE A 3 4.41 9.62 -0.06
CA ILE A 3 3.18 10.33 -0.40
C ILE A 3 2.13 10.03 0.64
N VAL A 4 1.57 11.09 1.22
CA VAL A 4 0.54 11.02 2.23
C VAL A 4 -0.81 11.17 1.54
N ILE A 5 -1.66 10.16 1.68
CA ILE A 5 -2.99 10.11 1.11
C ILE A 5 -3.95 9.85 2.27
N LEU A 6 -4.73 10.86 2.64
CA LEU A 6 -5.63 10.81 3.80
C LEU A 6 -6.86 9.94 3.50
N ASP A 7 -7.41 10.05 2.29
CA ASP A 7 -8.59 9.31 1.87
C ASP A 7 -8.30 7.80 1.73
N LYS A 8 -9.00 7.00 2.56
CA LYS A 8 -8.85 5.54 2.61
C LYS A 8 -9.18 4.87 1.28
N ARG A 9 -10.20 5.35 0.55
CA ARG A 9 -10.64 4.74 -0.72
C ARG A 9 -9.66 5.05 -1.85
N VAL A 10 -9.17 6.29 -1.91
CA VAL A 10 -8.11 6.68 -2.86
C VAL A 10 -6.85 5.83 -2.65
N ARG A 11 -6.42 5.67 -1.39
CA ARG A 11 -5.27 4.84 -1.04
C ARG A 11 -5.49 3.37 -1.42
N ARG A 12 -6.68 2.81 -1.17
CA ARG A 12 -7.04 1.44 -1.56
C ARG A 12 -6.94 1.26 -3.09
N ASN A 13 -7.47 2.20 -3.86
CA ASN A 13 -7.40 2.16 -5.32
C ASN A 13 -5.96 2.14 -5.84
N LEU A 14 -5.08 2.98 -5.27
CA LEU A 14 -3.67 3.06 -5.65
C LEU A 14 -2.88 1.80 -5.25
N ALA A 15 -3.15 1.25 -4.06
CA ALA A 15 -2.56 0.00 -3.61
C ALA A 15 -2.96 -1.18 -4.52
N LEU A 16 -4.22 -1.25 -4.92
CA LEU A 16 -4.70 -2.25 -5.87
C LEU A 16 -4.03 -2.10 -7.24
N PHE A 17 -3.82 -0.87 -7.70
CA PHE A 17 -3.10 -0.62 -8.95
C PHE A 17 -1.63 -1.03 -8.86
N LYS A 18 -0.95 -0.74 -7.75
CA LYS A 18 0.42 -1.19 -7.46
C LYS A 18 0.51 -2.72 -7.51
N HIS A 19 -0.41 -3.40 -6.82
CA HIS A 19 -0.46 -4.86 -6.79
C HIS A 19 -0.69 -5.46 -8.18
N LEU A 20 -1.56 -4.83 -8.99
CA LEU A 20 -1.76 -5.23 -10.39
C LEU A 20 -0.45 -5.18 -11.19
N ILE A 21 0.32 -4.09 -11.08
CA ILE A 21 1.59 -3.93 -11.79
C ILE A 21 2.58 -5.03 -11.39
N HIS A 22 2.71 -5.33 -10.09
CA HIS A 22 3.59 -6.39 -9.58
C HIS A 22 3.18 -7.77 -10.11
N LYS A 23 1.90 -8.13 -9.98
CA LYS A 23 1.38 -9.42 -10.46
C LYS A 23 1.57 -9.60 -11.97
N GLN A 24 1.43 -8.52 -12.74
CA GLN A 24 1.70 -8.58 -14.18
C GLN A 24 3.21 -8.75 -14.46
N ALA A 25 4.09 -8.11 -13.69
CA ALA A 25 5.55 -8.23 -13.82
C ALA A 25 6.06 -9.64 -13.52
N GLU A 26 5.50 -10.29 -12.51
CA GLU A 26 5.77 -11.68 -12.17
C GLU A 26 5.37 -12.63 -13.29
N LYS A 27 4.15 -12.48 -13.84
CA LYS A 27 3.64 -13.33 -14.92
C LYS A 27 4.49 -13.25 -16.20
N THR A 28 5.02 -12.07 -16.51
CA THR A 28 5.80 -11.86 -17.75
C THR A 28 7.32 -11.97 -17.54
N GLY A 29 7.77 -12.15 -16.29
CA GLY A 29 9.18 -12.18 -15.90
C GLY A 29 9.94 -10.87 -16.15
N ARG A 30 9.27 -9.82 -16.65
CA ARG A 30 9.84 -8.51 -17.00
C ARG A 30 8.76 -7.44 -17.01
N TYR A 31 9.02 -6.32 -16.34
CA TYR A 31 8.23 -5.09 -16.44
C TYR A 31 8.06 -4.58 -17.90
N PHE A 32 8.95 -4.96 -18.82
CA PHE A 32 8.88 -4.60 -20.23
C PHE A 32 7.61 -5.08 -20.95
N GLN A 33 7.02 -6.20 -20.51
CA GLN A 33 5.78 -6.73 -21.08
C GLN A 33 4.53 -6.31 -20.28
N VAL A 34 4.73 -5.70 -19.10
CA VAL A 34 3.69 -5.13 -18.23
C VAL A 34 3.19 -3.78 -18.72
N ALA A 35 3.93 -3.13 -19.61
CA ALA A 35 3.50 -1.94 -20.34
C ALA A 35 2.38 -2.25 -21.36
N LYS A 36 1.47 -3.20 -21.04
CA LYS A 36 0.13 -3.19 -21.63
C LYS A 36 -0.45 -1.82 -21.33
N LYS A 37 -0.72 -1.06 -22.38
CA LYS A 37 -1.19 0.32 -22.25
C LYS A 37 -2.50 0.43 -21.49
N SER A 38 -3.26 -0.66 -21.32
CA SER A 38 -4.64 -0.61 -20.84
C SER A 38 -4.86 -1.55 -19.66
N TYR A 39 -5.43 -1.02 -18.58
CA TYR A 39 -5.79 -1.71 -17.36
C TYR A 39 -7.30 -1.68 -17.19
N ARG A 40 -7.94 -2.85 -17.34
CA ARG A 40 -9.40 -2.96 -17.18
C ARG A 40 -9.77 -2.99 -15.71
N ALA A 41 -10.73 -2.16 -15.32
CA ALA A 41 -11.23 -2.09 -13.95
C ALA A 41 -12.75 -1.93 -13.92
N TYR A 42 -13.35 -2.34 -12.82
CA TYR A 42 -14.71 -2.03 -12.45
C TYR A 42 -14.68 -0.86 -11.46
N LEU A 43 -15.39 0.21 -11.78
CA LEU A 43 -15.56 1.40 -10.96
C LEU A 43 -16.93 1.38 -10.30
N ASN A 44 -16.95 1.48 -8.97
CA ASN A 44 -18.18 1.62 -8.21
C ASN A 44 -18.73 3.06 -8.35
N CYS A 45 -19.93 3.20 -8.91
CA CYS A 45 -20.55 4.49 -9.18
C CYS A 45 -21.01 5.24 -7.93
N GLU A 46 -21.11 4.57 -6.79
CA GLU A 46 -21.54 5.16 -5.50
C GLU A 46 -20.35 5.52 -4.61
N THR A 47 -19.29 4.70 -4.61
CA THR A 47 -18.16 4.85 -3.68
C THR A 47 -16.86 5.34 -4.31
N GLY A 48 -16.70 5.22 -5.63
CA GLY A 48 -15.45 5.54 -6.35
C GLY A 48 -14.36 4.46 -6.20
N GLU A 49 -14.68 3.31 -5.62
CA GLU A 49 -13.75 2.19 -5.49
C GLU A 49 -13.46 1.53 -6.84
N LEU A 50 -12.20 1.12 -7.03
CA LEU A 50 -11.73 0.40 -8.19
C LEU A 50 -11.47 -1.06 -7.86
N ARG A 51 -11.86 -1.95 -8.77
CA ARG A 51 -11.45 -3.35 -8.76
C ARG A 51 -10.91 -3.74 -10.12
N PHE A 52 -9.66 -4.18 -10.19
CA PHE A 52 -9.04 -4.54 -11.46
C PHE A 52 -9.45 -5.94 -11.91
N ALA A 53 -9.82 -6.08 -13.19
CA ALA A 53 -10.32 -7.33 -13.74
C ALA A 53 -9.32 -8.49 -13.59
N ASP A 54 -8.02 -8.21 -13.72
CA ASP A 54 -6.94 -9.21 -13.54
C ASP A 54 -6.72 -9.66 -12.09
N LEU A 55 -7.29 -8.94 -11.12
CA LEU A 55 -7.24 -9.25 -9.70
C LEU A 55 -8.52 -9.92 -9.21
N GLN A 56 -9.63 -9.76 -9.94
CA GLN A 56 -10.95 -10.18 -9.47
C GLN A 56 -11.39 -11.51 -10.10
N LYS A 57 -11.76 -12.47 -9.25
CA LYS A 57 -12.27 -13.80 -9.67
C LYS A 57 -13.81 -13.88 -9.72
N LYS A 58 -14.53 -12.89 -9.19
CA LYS A 58 -15.99 -12.91 -9.02
C LYS A 58 -16.67 -11.90 -9.95
N HIS A 59 -17.86 -12.25 -10.45
CA HIS A 59 -18.75 -11.31 -11.14
C HIS A 59 -19.27 -10.24 -10.16
N LEU A 60 -19.21 -8.97 -10.58
CA LEU A 60 -19.80 -7.84 -9.87
C LEU A 60 -21.22 -7.57 -10.39
N SER A 61 -22.07 -7.01 -9.54
CA SER A 61 -23.44 -6.67 -9.92
C SER A 61 -23.47 -5.56 -10.97
N GLU A 62 -24.09 -5.85 -12.10
CA GLU A 62 -24.37 -4.87 -13.14
C GLU A 62 -25.40 -3.86 -12.60
N GLY A 63 -25.01 -2.58 -12.51
CA GLY A 63 -25.85 -1.50 -11.99
C GLY A 63 -25.11 -0.54 -11.05
N VAL A 64 -24.34 -1.08 -10.11
CA VAL A 64 -23.48 -0.28 -9.19
C VAL A 64 -22.06 -0.15 -9.73
N TRP A 65 -21.62 -1.13 -10.53
CA TRP A 65 -20.29 -1.19 -11.10
C TRP A 65 -20.34 -0.92 -12.60
N LYS A 66 -19.46 -0.03 -13.08
CA LYS A 66 -19.22 0.20 -14.50
C LYS A 66 -17.83 -0.27 -14.88
N THR A 67 -17.69 -0.90 -16.04
CA THR A 67 -16.37 -1.26 -16.55
C THR A 67 -15.71 -0.08 -17.23
N ILE A 68 -14.46 0.17 -16.86
CA ILE A 68 -13.60 1.21 -17.40
C ILE A 68 -12.26 0.62 -17.83
N VAL A 69 -11.55 1.37 -18.66
CA VAL A 69 -10.18 1.09 -19.05
C VAL A 69 -9.32 2.28 -18.67
N ILE A 70 -8.39 2.07 -17.74
CA ILE A 70 -7.35 3.04 -17.39
C ILE A 70 -6.19 2.81 -18.35
N GLN A 71 -5.90 3.78 -19.20
CA GLN A 71 -4.87 3.67 -20.23
C GLN A 71 -3.64 4.52 -19.89
N LEU A 72 -2.46 3.89 -19.83
CA LEU A 72 -1.16 4.56 -19.78
C LEU A 72 -0.76 5.05 -21.18
N ARG A 73 -0.65 6.37 -21.30
CA ARG A 73 -0.26 7.15 -22.47
C ARG A 73 0.85 8.15 -22.09
N PRO A 74 2.13 7.77 -22.16
CA PRO A 74 3.24 8.66 -21.79
C PRO A 74 3.38 9.90 -22.70
N ASP A 75 2.62 9.96 -23.80
CA ASP A 75 2.60 11.04 -24.79
C ASP A 75 1.69 12.21 -24.40
N ILE A 76 0.84 12.07 -23.38
CA ILE A 76 -0.11 13.11 -22.94
C ILE A 76 0.28 13.70 -21.58
N GLU A 77 -0.33 14.83 -21.24
CA GLU A 77 -0.25 15.41 -19.90
C GLU A 77 -0.94 14.49 -18.89
N GLY A 78 -0.22 14.13 -17.82
CA GLY A 78 -0.72 13.24 -16.77
C GLY A 78 -0.56 11.75 -17.04
N ALA A 79 -0.15 11.32 -18.23
CA ALA A 79 0.11 9.92 -18.58
C ALA A 79 -1.03 8.88 -18.41
N PHE A 80 -2.06 9.05 -17.60
CA PHE A 80 -3.22 8.15 -17.55
C PHE A 80 -4.53 8.82 -18.00
N GLU A 81 -5.24 8.13 -18.87
CA GLU A 81 -6.58 8.48 -19.37
C GLU A 81 -7.56 7.35 -19.06
N VAL A 82 -8.86 7.68 -19.01
CA VAL A 82 -9.92 6.70 -18.72
C VAL A 82 -10.97 6.67 -19.81
N TYR A 83 -11.26 5.46 -20.25
CA TYR A 83 -12.21 5.15 -21.29
C TYR A 83 -13.32 4.23 -20.78
N ALA A 84 -14.50 4.35 -21.38
CA ALA A 84 -15.52 3.34 -21.26
C ALA A 84 -15.09 2.06 -22.00
N GLU A 85 -15.46 0.90 -21.47
CA GLU A 85 -15.14 -0.37 -22.11
C GLU A 85 -15.98 -0.58 -23.39
N GLY A 86 -15.33 -0.94 -24.50
CA GLY A 86 -15.99 -1.38 -25.74
C GLY A 86 -16.05 -0.33 -26.86
N ASN A 87 -15.99 0.96 -26.54
CA ASN A 87 -16.09 2.06 -27.51
C ASN A 87 -14.87 3.00 -27.55
N LEU A 88 -13.90 2.88 -26.64
CA LEU A 88 -12.75 3.81 -26.52
C LEU A 88 -13.17 5.29 -26.43
N GLU A 89 -14.42 5.55 -26.03
CA GLU A 89 -14.88 6.90 -25.72
C GLU A 89 -14.46 7.27 -24.30
N SER A 90 -14.23 8.56 -24.06
CA SER A 90 -13.92 9.06 -22.71
C SER A 90 -14.99 8.61 -21.74
N PHE A 91 -14.58 8.12 -20.58
CA PHE A 91 -15.54 7.68 -19.57
C PHE A 91 -16.38 8.86 -19.06
N ASP A 92 -17.70 8.73 -19.20
CA ASP A 92 -18.66 9.72 -18.71
C ASP A 92 -18.75 9.67 -17.17
N CYS A 93 -18.25 10.74 -16.55
CA CYS A 93 -18.25 10.90 -15.11
C CYS A 93 -19.61 11.32 -14.53
N GLU A 94 -20.58 11.73 -15.35
CA GLU A 94 -21.95 12.05 -14.87
C GLU A 94 -22.66 10.83 -14.28
N ALA A 95 -22.19 9.63 -14.64
CA ALA A 95 -22.67 8.38 -14.07
C ALA A 95 -22.23 8.14 -12.61
N LEU A 96 -21.37 8.99 -12.04
CA LEU A 96 -20.85 8.84 -10.68
C LEU A 96 -21.61 9.74 -9.70
N GLN A 97 -21.89 9.21 -8.52
CA GLN A 97 -22.27 10.05 -7.38
C GLN A 97 -21.13 11.00 -7.02
N ALA A 98 -21.44 12.17 -6.43
CA ALA A 98 -20.45 13.20 -6.13
C ALA A 98 -19.24 12.68 -5.31
N GLY A 99 -19.49 11.83 -4.30
CA GLY A 99 -18.42 11.22 -3.51
C GLY A 99 -17.59 10.19 -4.30
N ALA A 100 -18.21 9.43 -5.20
CA ALA A 100 -17.50 8.51 -6.09
C ALA A 100 -16.61 9.26 -7.07
N TYR A 101 -17.12 10.35 -7.65
CA TYR A 101 -16.38 11.22 -8.54
C TYR A 101 -15.15 11.79 -7.82
N GLU A 102 -15.31 12.34 -6.61
CA GLU A 102 -14.21 12.90 -5.84
C GLU A 102 -13.08 11.88 -5.59
N VAL A 103 -13.44 10.68 -5.12
CA VAL A 103 -12.47 9.59 -4.86
C VAL A 103 -11.78 9.17 -6.16
N PHE A 104 -12.55 8.98 -7.23
CA PHE A 104 -12.02 8.53 -8.51
C PHE A 104 -11.11 9.57 -9.16
N SER A 105 -11.52 10.84 -9.21
CA SER A 105 -10.73 11.95 -9.75
C SER A 105 -9.46 12.17 -8.93
N LYS A 106 -9.50 12.10 -7.60
CA LYS A 106 -8.29 12.16 -6.76
C LYS A 106 -7.35 10.99 -7.05
N THR A 107 -7.88 9.78 -7.22
CA THR A 107 -7.09 8.59 -7.57
C THR A 107 -6.33 8.82 -8.88
N LEU A 108 -7.03 9.23 -9.94
CA LEU A 108 -6.41 9.51 -11.24
C LEU A 108 -5.42 10.66 -11.18
N HIS A 109 -5.76 11.73 -10.47
CA HIS A 109 -4.88 12.87 -10.30
C HIS A 109 -3.55 12.46 -9.66
N ILE A 110 -3.59 11.63 -8.62
CA ILE A 110 -2.37 11.13 -7.96
C ILE A 110 -1.58 10.23 -8.91
N LEU A 111 -2.21 9.27 -9.61
CA LEU A 111 -1.51 8.45 -10.60
C LEU A 111 -0.80 9.32 -11.66
N ASN A 112 -1.46 10.40 -12.09
CA ASN A 112 -0.93 11.33 -13.06
C ASN A 112 0.25 12.13 -12.50
N GLN A 113 0.18 12.61 -11.26
CA GLN A 113 1.31 13.25 -10.58
C GLN A 113 2.50 12.29 -10.44
N LEU A 114 2.24 11.02 -10.10
CA LEU A 114 3.27 9.99 -9.94
C LEU A 114 3.98 9.64 -11.25
N SER A 115 3.31 9.83 -12.36
CA SER A 115 3.87 9.59 -13.69
C SER A 115 4.79 10.72 -14.16
N TYR A 116 4.74 11.89 -13.51
CA TYR A 116 5.45 13.07 -13.96
C TYR A 116 6.91 13.07 -13.47
N ASP A 117 7.83 12.83 -14.39
CA ASP A 117 9.24 13.16 -14.24
C ASP A 117 9.76 13.73 -15.57
N PRO A 118 10.24 14.98 -15.62
CA PRO A 118 10.74 15.59 -16.86
C PRO A 118 11.81 14.76 -17.58
N LYS A 119 12.61 13.97 -16.85
CA LYS A 119 13.67 13.13 -17.41
C LYS A 119 13.15 11.82 -18.00
N HIS A 120 11.94 11.40 -17.58
CA HIS A 120 11.40 10.08 -17.88
C HIS A 120 9.93 10.09 -18.33
N ALA A 121 9.34 11.26 -18.59
CA ALA A 121 7.91 11.46 -18.84
C ALA A 121 7.33 10.61 -19.99
N LYS A 122 8.18 10.24 -20.97
CA LYS A 122 7.78 9.43 -22.13
C LYS A 122 8.10 7.94 -21.99
N ASN A 123 8.65 7.52 -20.85
CA ASN A 123 9.07 6.15 -20.62
C ASN A 123 8.02 5.41 -19.76
N PRO A 124 7.12 4.60 -20.38
CA PRO A 124 6.07 3.89 -19.66
C PRO A 124 6.64 2.89 -18.64
N PHE A 125 7.82 2.32 -18.93
CA PHE A 125 8.48 1.40 -18.02
C PHE A 125 8.94 2.13 -16.75
N TRP A 126 9.51 3.33 -16.90
CA TRP A 126 9.94 4.11 -15.74
C TRP A 126 8.73 4.49 -14.89
N ILE A 127 7.63 4.94 -15.51
CA ILE A 127 6.38 5.30 -14.81
C ILE A 127 5.86 4.12 -13.99
N LEU A 128 5.69 2.96 -14.62
CA LEU A 128 5.15 1.78 -13.93
C LEU A 128 6.09 1.25 -12.85
N ARG A 129 7.41 1.24 -13.11
CA ARG A 129 8.39 0.84 -12.11
C ARG A 129 8.39 1.83 -10.94
N HIS A 130 8.32 3.13 -11.22
CA HIS A 130 8.27 4.16 -10.19
C HIS A 130 7.05 3.93 -9.30
N ILE A 131 5.86 3.82 -9.89
CA ILE A 131 4.61 3.55 -9.16
C ILE A 131 4.68 2.24 -8.35
N ALA A 132 5.23 1.17 -8.94
CA ALA A 132 5.37 -0.14 -8.29
C ALA A 132 6.26 -0.11 -7.04
N HIS A 133 7.19 0.84 -6.93
CA HIS A 133 8.14 0.94 -5.80
C HIS A 133 7.78 2.08 -4.84
N LEU A 134 6.62 2.73 -5.00
CA LEU A 134 6.16 3.74 -4.05
C LEU A 134 5.50 3.11 -2.83
N ASP A 135 5.81 3.66 -1.67
CA ASP A 135 5.17 3.31 -0.41
C ASP A 135 4.03 4.29 -0.12
N PHE A 136 2.80 3.81 -0.24
CA PHE A 136 1.60 4.55 0.14
C PHE A 136 1.37 4.35 1.63
N PHE A 137 1.64 5.36 2.43
CA PHE A 137 1.47 5.26 3.88
C PHE A 137 0.01 5.44 4.27
N VAL A 138 -0.47 4.58 5.18
CA VAL A 138 -1.70 4.82 5.92
C VAL A 138 -1.43 5.93 6.92
N THR A 139 -2.19 7.02 6.82
CA THR A 139 -2.39 7.95 7.94
C THR A 139 -3.88 7.90 8.22
N HIS A 140 -4.25 7.54 9.45
CA HIS A 140 -5.53 7.97 10.01
C HIS A 140 -5.41 9.47 10.31
N GLU A 141 -6.42 10.27 10.04
CA GLU A 141 -6.39 11.72 10.34
C GLU A 141 -6.15 12.01 11.85
N ASP A 142 -6.41 11.04 12.73
CA ASP A 142 -6.04 11.12 14.16
C ASP A 142 -4.54 10.86 14.45
N GLU A 143 -3.76 10.35 13.49
CA GLU A 143 -2.31 10.10 13.59
C GLU A 143 -1.44 11.32 13.22
N MET A 144 -2.04 12.50 12.99
CA MET A 144 -1.26 13.75 12.98
C MET A 144 -0.60 14.05 14.35
N LYS A 145 -0.90 13.27 15.40
CA LYS A 145 -0.07 13.15 16.59
C LYS A 145 0.98 12.04 16.40
N ARG A 146 2.11 12.36 15.76
CA ARG A 146 3.33 11.53 15.66
C ARG A 146 3.06 10.08 15.26
N ASN A 147 3.06 9.78 13.95
CA ASN A 147 3.02 8.41 13.47
C ASN A 147 4.31 7.69 13.89
N LEU A 148 4.25 6.99 15.04
CA LEU A 148 5.38 6.29 15.67
C LEU A 148 6.08 5.31 14.72
N VAL A 149 5.33 4.73 13.78
CA VAL A 149 5.89 3.83 12.77
C VAL A 149 6.82 4.58 11.84
N GLN A 150 6.42 5.78 11.40
CA GLN A 150 7.22 6.60 10.51
C GLN A 150 8.46 7.17 11.19
N GLU A 151 8.33 7.62 12.45
CA GLU A 151 9.45 8.22 13.21
C GLU A 151 10.56 7.21 13.48
N ALA A 152 10.21 5.94 13.63
CA ALA A 152 11.16 4.85 13.88
C ALA A 152 11.34 3.93 12.67
N TRP A 153 11.04 4.38 11.45
CA TRP A 153 11.17 3.53 10.25
C TRP A 153 12.59 3.51 9.70
N HIS A 154 13.16 2.32 9.52
CA HIS A 154 14.48 2.11 8.92
C HIS A 154 14.40 1.14 7.74
N SER A 155 14.99 1.52 6.60
CA SER A 155 15.07 0.68 5.40
C SER A 155 16.29 -0.22 5.44
N VAL A 156 16.29 -1.18 6.37
CA VAL A 156 17.45 -2.01 6.72
C VAL A 156 17.06 -3.48 6.86
N ASP A 157 18.01 -4.38 6.64
CA ASP A 157 17.83 -5.80 6.89
C ASP A 157 17.93 -6.15 8.39
N ARG A 158 17.88 -7.45 8.70
CA ARG A 158 17.94 -7.92 10.09
C ARG A 158 19.30 -7.64 10.72
N GLU A 159 20.39 -7.99 10.04
CA GLU A 159 21.74 -7.86 10.58
C GLU A 159 22.08 -6.41 10.90
N TYR A 160 21.69 -5.48 10.02
CA TYR A 160 21.93 -4.07 10.24
C TYR A 160 20.98 -3.46 11.27
N ALA A 161 19.71 -3.92 11.37
CA ALA A 161 18.82 -3.52 12.46
C ALA A 161 19.37 -3.95 13.84
N GLU A 162 19.91 -5.17 13.93
CA GLU A 162 20.54 -5.67 15.16
C GLU A 162 21.77 -4.84 15.52
N TYR A 163 22.62 -4.52 14.52
CA TYR A 163 23.77 -3.64 14.70
C TYR A 163 23.36 -2.25 15.24
N LEU A 164 22.35 -1.61 14.65
CA LEU A 164 21.88 -0.29 15.08
C LEU A 164 21.35 -0.28 16.53
N LEU A 165 20.85 -1.41 17.04
CA LEU A 165 20.32 -1.54 18.39
C LEU A 165 21.35 -2.03 19.41
N THR A 166 22.53 -2.48 18.97
CA THR A 166 23.54 -3.12 19.84
C THR A 166 24.06 -2.16 20.92
N ASP A 167 24.23 -0.89 20.58
CA ASP A 167 24.73 0.14 21.49
C ASP A 167 23.63 1.02 22.11
N GLU A 168 22.36 0.77 21.75
CA GLU A 168 21.22 1.52 22.27
C GLU A 168 20.70 0.92 23.59
N PRO A 169 20.15 1.71 24.52
CA PRO A 169 19.67 1.19 25.80
C PRO A 169 18.44 0.27 25.60
N PRO A 170 18.18 -0.66 26.53
CA PRO A 170 16.96 -1.46 26.56
C PRO A 170 15.67 -0.65 26.38
N GLY A 171 14.73 -1.24 25.67
CA GLY A 171 13.46 -0.63 25.25
C GLY A 171 13.56 0.22 23.98
N THR A 172 14.75 0.39 23.40
CA THR A 172 14.88 1.06 22.10
C THR A 172 14.36 0.17 20.98
N TYR A 173 13.58 0.75 20.07
CA TYR A 173 12.94 0.01 18.99
C TYR A 173 13.01 0.72 17.63
N LEU A 174 12.89 -0.05 16.55
CA LEU A 174 12.71 0.43 15.20
C LEU A 174 11.70 -0.44 14.43
N PHE A 175 11.14 0.11 13.36
CA PHE A 175 10.34 -0.59 12.39
C PHE A 175 11.09 -0.74 11.08
N ARG A 176 10.87 -1.86 10.40
CA ARG A 176 11.44 -2.13 9.08
C ARG A 176 10.53 -3.04 8.28
N LYS A 177 10.77 -3.12 6.97
CA LYS A 177 10.16 -4.14 6.11
C LYS A 177 11.14 -5.31 5.98
N GLY A 178 11.04 -6.30 6.88
CA GLY A 178 11.86 -7.51 6.81
C GLY A 178 11.40 -8.47 5.70
N GLU A 179 12.31 -9.33 5.23
CA GLU A 179 12.02 -10.33 4.19
C GLU A 179 10.84 -11.23 4.57
N PHE A 180 10.83 -11.73 5.80
CA PHE A 180 9.71 -12.54 6.32
C PHE A 180 8.38 -11.76 6.30
N ALA A 181 8.39 -10.48 6.70
CA ALA A 181 7.19 -9.66 6.70
C ALA A 181 6.69 -9.39 5.27
N GLN A 182 7.58 -9.25 4.29
CA GLN A 182 7.19 -9.15 2.87
C GLN A 182 6.52 -10.44 2.39
N ILE A 183 7.17 -11.59 2.60
CA ILE A 183 6.64 -12.90 2.19
C ILE A 183 5.28 -13.17 2.87
N LEU A 184 5.15 -12.87 4.16
CA LEU A 184 3.90 -13.02 4.89
C LEU A 184 2.80 -12.10 4.34
N GLU A 185 3.12 -10.83 4.05
CA GLU A 185 2.19 -9.89 3.43
C GLU A 185 1.68 -10.42 2.08
N ASP A 186 2.58 -10.90 1.23
CA ASP A 186 2.23 -11.44 -0.08
C ASP A 186 1.28 -12.64 0.09
N ASN A 187 1.63 -13.60 0.95
CA ASN A 187 0.82 -14.79 1.24
C ASN A 187 -0.57 -14.45 1.81
N LEU A 188 -0.64 -13.54 2.77
CA LEU A 188 -1.92 -13.13 3.37
C LEU A 188 -2.80 -12.41 2.34
N ASN A 189 -2.20 -11.67 1.41
CA ASN A 189 -2.92 -10.91 0.40
C ASN A 189 -3.39 -11.75 -0.81
N GLU A 190 -2.84 -12.95 -1.03
CA GLU A 190 -3.25 -13.80 -2.16
C GLU A 190 -4.75 -14.10 -2.21
N ASN A 191 -5.40 -14.22 -1.04
CA ASN A 191 -6.78 -14.67 -0.91
C ASN A 191 -7.69 -13.73 -0.11
N ARG A 192 -7.21 -12.52 0.24
CA ARG A 192 -8.00 -11.52 0.97
C ARG A 192 -8.61 -10.49 0.03
N GLU A 193 -9.87 -10.11 0.28
CA GLU A 193 -10.54 -9.01 -0.43
C GLU A 193 -10.00 -7.62 0.01
N GLU A 194 -9.35 -7.60 1.17
CA GLU A 194 -8.73 -6.44 1.80
C GLU A 194 -7.24 -6.68 2.04
N PRO A 195 -6.39 -5.83 1.45
CA PRO A 195 -4.96 -5.99 1.62
C PRO A 195 -4.55 -5.68 3.06
N VAL A 196 -3.68 -6.50 3.60
CA VAL A 196 -2.98 -6.27 4.87
C VAL A 196 -1.61 -5.68 4.61
N ILE A 197 -1.07 -5.02 5.63
CA ILE A 197 0.31 -4.53 5.65
C ILE A 197 1.06 -5.27 6.76
N CYS A 198 2.19 -5.90 6.45
CA CYS A 198 3.05 -6.52 7.43
C CYS A 198 4.34 -5.71 7.62
N ILE A 199 4.73 -5.46 8.87
CA ILE A 199 5.98 -4.79 9.22
C ILE A 199 6.70 -5.57 10.32
N THR A 200 8.02 -5.40 10.41
CA THR A 200 8.82 -5.97 11.49
C THR A 200 9.13 -4.89 12.51
N LEU A 201 8.80 -5.15 13.77
CA LEU A 201 9.27 -4.41 14.94
C LEU A 201 10.50 -5.13 15.48
N THR A 202 11.64 -4.46 15.49
CA THR A 202 12.89 -4.94 16.10
C THR A 202 13.20 -4.06 17.31
N TYR A 203 13.51 -4.66 18.46
CA TYR A 203 13.76 -3.93 19.71
C TYR A 203 14.78 -4.64 20.58
N ARG A 204 15.51 -3.89 21.41
CA ARG A 204 16.36 -4.44 22.47
C ARG A 204 15.54 -4.57 23.74
N ASP A 205 15.38 -5.78 24.27
CA ASP A 205 14.65 -6.02 25.51
C ASP A 205 15.52 -5.75 26.76
N TRP A 206 14.92 -5.90 27.95
CA TRP A 206 15.59 -5.68 29.24
C TRP A 206 16.57 -6.79 29.64
N GLU A 207 16.57 -7.91 28.91
CA GLU A 207 17.61 -8.94 29.01
C GLU A 207 18.77 -8.65 28.04
N GLU A 208 18.78 -7.45 27.45
CA GLU A 208 19.71 -6.98 26.43
C GLU A 208 19.71 -7.80 25.13
N LYS A 209 18.68 -8.61 24.93
CA LYS A 209 18.51 -9.39 23.71
C LYS A 209 17.77 -8.57 22.67
N ILE A 210 18.20 -8.69 21.41
CA ILE A 210 17.47 -8.12 20.29
C ILE A 210 16.38 -9.11 19.86
N SER A 211 15.15 -8.64 19.92
CA SER A 211 13.93 -9.41 19.70
C SER A 211 13.15 -8.82 18.53
N GLU A 212 12.44 -9.70 17.81
CA GLU A 212 11.62 -9.32 16.66
C GLU A 212 10.17 -9.74 16.85
N ARG A 213 9.26 -8.91 16.34
CA ARG A 213 7.84 -9.21 16.19
C ARG A 213 7.36 -8.76 14.83
N THR A 214 6.57 -9.60 14.18
CA THR A 214 5.88 -9.22 12.94
C THR A 214 4.52 -8.66 13.31
N LEU A 215 4.25 -7.43 12.89
CA LEU A 215 2.98 -6.76 13.09
C LEU A 215 2.22 -6.75 11.78
N VAL A 216 0.93 -7.04 11.83
CA VAL A 216 0.03 -7.03 10.69
C VAL A 216 -1.03 -5.98 10.92
N PHE A 217 -1.07 -4.98 10.06
CA PHE A 217 -2.16 -4.02 9.98
C PHE A 217 -3.19 -4.53 8.98
N THR A 218 -4.42 -4.71 9.44
CA THR A 218 -5.57 -5.06 8.62
C THR A 218 -6.31 -3.77 8.22
N GLU A 219 -7.59 -3.86 7.89
CA GLU A 219 -8.37 -2.71 7.42
C GLU A 219 -8.42 -1.55 8.44
N ASP A 220 -8.44 -1.87 9.73
CA ASP A 220 -8.67 -0.93 10.82
C ASP A 220 -7.94 -1.27 12.15
N HIS A 221 -7.20 -2.38 12.23
CA HIS A 221 -6.52 -2.77 13.47
C HIS A 221 -5.16 -3.41 13.22
N TRP A 222 -4.33 -3.39 14.25
CA TRP A 222 -3.05 -4.08 14.33
C TRP A 222 -3.22 -5.43 15.04
N VAL A 223 -2.44 -6.42 14.59
CA VAL A 223 -2.32 -7.74 15.19
C VAL A 223 -0.84 -8.09 15.30
N VAL A 224 -0.42 -8.66 16.42
CA VAL A 224 0.91 -9.29 16.52
C VAL A 224 0.82 -10.68 15.90
N PHE A 225 1.55 -10.93 14.82
CA PHE A 225 1.56 -12.23 14.18
C PHE A 225 2.25 -13.27 15.07
N ALA A 226 1.55 -14.38 15.30
CA ALA A 226 2.01 -15.50 16.12
C ALA A 226 1.71 -16.84 15.41
N ASP A 227 2.16 -16.95 14.15
CA ASP A 227 1.98 -18.13 13.28
C ASP A 227 0.52 -18.51 12.98
N ASP A 228 -0.41 -17.57 13.17
CA ASP A 228 -1.82 -17.74 12.84
C ASP A 228 -2.20 -16.95 11.58
N MET A 229 -2.43 -17.67 10.49
CA MET A 229 -2.83 -17.10 9.19
C MET A 229 -4.24 -16.50 9.21
N MET A 230 -5.07 -16.86 10.19
CA MET A 230 -6.40 -16.26 10.37
C MET A 230 -6.32 -14.88 11.05
N LEU A 231 -5.16 -14.53 11.61
CA LEU A 231 -4.97 -13.31 12.41
C LEU A 231 -6.00 -13.20 13.55
N SER A 232 -6.34 -14.31 14.20
CA SER A 232 -7.31 -14.39 15.30
C SER A 232 -6.79 -13.88 16.65
N GLY A 233 -5.58 -13.30 16.64
CA GLY A 233 -4.95 -12.70 17.81
C GLY A 233 -5.70 -11.48 18.35
N LYS A 234 -5.13 -10.86 19.38
CA LYS A 234 -5.68 -9.63 19.94
C LYS A 234 -5.59 -8.50 18.89
N ASN A 235 -6.71 -7.83 18.68
CA ASN A 235 -6.80 -6.65 17.83
C ASN A 235 -6.48 -5.40 18.63
N PHE A 236 -5.70 -4.51 18.03
CA PHE A 236 -5.36 -3.20 18.60
C PHE A 236 -5.81 -2.12 17.62
N GLY A 237 -6.64 -1.17 18.08
CA GLY A 237 -7.14 -0.09 17.22
C GLY A 237 -6.05 0.92 16.83
N SER A 238 -4.87 0.88 17.48
CA SER A 238 -3.74 1.72 17.14
C SER A 238 -2.40 1.07 17.51
N VAL A 239 -1.31 1.56 16.90
CA VAL A 239 0.06 1.19 17.29
C VAL A 239 0.34 1.55 18.75
N ARG A 240 -0.25 2.65 19.26
CA ARG A 240 -0.11 3.03 20.67
C ARG A 240 -0.70 1.99 21.60
N GLU A 241 -1.91 1.50 21.31
CA GLU A 241 -2.55 0.45 22.12
C GLU A 241 -1.74 -0.85 22.09
N LEU A 242 -1.19 -1.20 20.92
CA LEU A 242 -0.26 -2.32 20.78
C LEU A 242 0.97 -2.12 21.67
N PHE A 243 1.53 -0.91 21.70
CA PHE A 243 2.71 -0.57 22.48
C PHE A 243 2.42 -0.57 23.98
N GLU A 244 1.25 -0.09 24.41
CA GLU A 244 0.80 -0.17 25.80
C GLU A 244 0.71 -1.63 26.26
N SER A 245 0.32 -2.55 25.38
CA SER A 245 0.35 -3.99 25.67
C SER A 245 1.77 -4.57 25.76
N MET A 246 2.74 -3.89 25.16
CA MET A 246 4.18 -4.21 25.18
C MET A 246 4.97 -3.25 26.07
N ALA A 247 4.33 -2.48 26.96
CA ALA A 247 4.96 -1.36 27.67
C ALA A 247 6.16 -1.77 28.54
N THR A 248 6.20 -3.03 28.96
CA THR A 248 7.35 -3.58 29.69
C THR A 248 8.54 -3.87 28.79
N GLN A 249 8.46 -3.68 27.47
CA GLN A 249 9.49 -4.04 26.48
C GLN A 249 9.91 -2.88 25.59
N LEU A 250 9.08 -1.84 25.42
CA LEU A 250 9.31 -0.72 24.49
C LEU A 250 9.28 0.61 25.25
N SER A 251 10.30 1.44 25.06
CA SER A 251 10.46 2.71 25.78
C SER A 251 10.66 3.92 24.86
N LYS A 252 11.51 3.82 23.83
CA LYS A 252 11.82 4.93 22.92
C LYS A 252 12.08 4.48 21.48
N PRO A 253 11.66 5.27 20.47
CA PRO A 253 12.00 4.99 19.09
C PRO A 253 13.48 5.29 18.81
N LEU A 254 14.11 4.48 17.95
CA LEU A 254 15.33 4.83 17.26
C LEU A 254 14.98 5.74 16.10
N LEU A 255 15.21 7.04 16.27
CA LEU A 255 14.89 8.04 15.26
C LEU A 255 15.85 7.91 14.06
N THR A 256 15.33 8.08 12.84
CA THR A 256 16.17 8.25 11.66
C THR A 256 16.91 9.58 11.75
N GLY A 257 18.25 9.54 11.77
CA GLY A 257 19.11 10.73 11.66
C GLY A 257 19.11 11.36 10.28
#